data_AF-A0A0H3UAV4-F1
#
_entry.id   AF-A0A0H3UAV4-F1
#
_cell.length_a   1.000
_cell.length_b   1.000
_cell.length_c   1.000
_cell.angle_alpha   90.00
_cell.angle_beta   90.00
_cell.angle_gamma   90.00
#
_symmetry.space_group_name_H-M   'P 1'
#
loop_
_entity.id
_entity.type
_entity.pdbx_description
1 polymer ?
#
loop_
_entity_poly.entity_id
_entity_poly.type
_entity_poly.pdbx_seq_one_letter_code
_entity_poly.pdbx_strand_id
1 'polypeptide(L)'
;MPVTTGIIMQVTGNNSLNTYRLSIRVFTDGFSLFTYTNTQTKPFSEEFFPVADQTQLPAQLEAILSRPHITEHIYEKVEVLACTPTTHIPLDEFRREEMVPLYRLTFSNMECASEDVQYEILKSLEVVELYYLPAEVRNAISHVYPEAEFHAMHGQILERLSGKKTEREEVDGICHVQVVRDNLYVSVLEPQGLRFACDYRAATDNNRFYYILYALKTLETDLKRTLCLLSGVSDTLKENLEKYILFVEPCV
;
A
#
# COMPACT_ATOMS: atom_id res chain seq x y z
N MET A 1 30.65 41.09 41.44
CA MET A 1 29.53 40.14 41.41
C MET A 1 28.57 40.59 40.31
N PRO A 2 27.99 39.72 39.47
CA PRO A 2 27.79 38.28 39.63
C PRO A 2 28.56 37.40 38.62
N VAL A 3 28.56 36.10 38.92
CA VAL A 3 29.13 34.98 38.18
C VAL A 3 28.05 34.38 37.30
N THR A 4 28.28 34.26 36.00
CA THR A 4 27.37 33.56 35.08
C THR A 4 27.74 32.08 35.08
N THR A 5 26.89 31.28 35.72
CA THR A 5 26.94 29.82 35.71
C THR A 5 26.70 29.31 34.29
N GLY A 6 27.75 28.78 33.65
CA GLY A 6 27.62 27.99 32.44
C GLY A 6 26.97 26.64 32.78
N ILE A 7 25.80 26.37 32.21
CA ILE A 7 25.21 25.03 32.22
C ILE A 7 26.04 24.20 31.24
N ILE A 8 26.95 23.39 31.78
CA ILE A 8 27.60 22.32 31.01
C ILE A 8 26.51 21.27 30.76
N MET A 9 26.09 21.16 29.50
CA MET A 9 25.20 20.11 29.05
C MET A 9 25.95 18.79 29.19
N GLN A 10 25.53 17.98 30.15
CA GLN A 10 26.10 16.67 30.40
C GLN A 10 25.58 15.73 29.30
N VAL A 11 26.46 15.34 28.38
CA VAL A 11 26.18 14.29 27.39
C VAL A 11 26.19 12.97 28.15
N THR A 12 25.03 12.53 28.64
CA THR A 12 24.86 11.18 29.16
C THR A 12 24.82 10.20 27.98
N GLY A 13 25.93 9.50 27.80
CA GLY A 13 26.06 8.40 26.87
C GLY A 13 25.08 7.28 27.20
N ASN A 14 24.05 7.17 26.37
CA ASN A 14 23.38 5.91 26.07
C ASN A 14 23.09 5.90 24.57
N ASN A 15 24.13 5.81 23.74
CA ASN A 15 23.96 5.57 22.31
C ASN A 15 23.58 4.09 22.12
N SER A 16 22.37 3.72 22.53
CA SER A 16 21.67 2.70 21.75
C SER A 16 21.57 3.29 20.34
N LEU A 17 22.28 2.71 19.38
CA LEU A 17 22.09 3.06 17.97
C LEU A 17 20.60 2.86 17.68
N ASN A 18 19.86 3.97 17.57
CA ASN A 18 18.46 3.90 17.18
C ASN A 18 18.44 3.40 15.74
N THR A 19 17.84 2.24 15.54
CA THR A 19 17.63 1.66 14.23
C THR A 19 16.20 1.95 13.76
N TYR A 20 16.09 2.13 12.46
CA TYR A 20 14.89 2.63 11.80
C TYR A 20 14.41 1.65 10.74
N ARG A 21 13.15 1.81 10.35
CA ARG A 21 12.59 1.20 9.13
C ARG A 21 12.16 2.32 8.20
N LEU A 22 12.49 2.18 6.92
CA LEU A 22 12.06 3.08 5.87
C LEU A 22 11.03 2.37 5.00
N SER A 23 9.85 2.98 4.83
CA SER A 23 8.87 2.55 3.84
C SER A 23 8.77 3.62 2.75
N ILE A 24 9.03 3.22 1.51
CA ILE A 24 8.97 4.05 0.31
C ILE A 24 7.70 3.65 -0.44
N ARG A 25 6.73 4.54 -0.56
CA ARG A 25 5.49 4.28 -1.30
C ARG A 25 5.54 4.96 -2.65
N VAL A 26 5.46 4.19 -3.73
CA VAL A 26 5.56 4.70 -5.10
C VAL A 26 4.17 4.77 -5.72
N PHE A 27 3.77 5.95 -6.19
CA PHE A 27 2.50 6.21 -6.85
C PHE A 27 2.71 6.60 -8.31
N THR A 28 1.62 6.67 -9.09
CA THR A 28 1.66 7.14 -10.48
C THR A 28 1.90 8.65 -10.63
N ASP A 29 1.92 9.40 -9.53
CA ASP A 29 2.05 10.86 -9.50
C ASP A 29 3.09 11.37 -8.48
N GLY A 30 3.97 10.47 -8.00
CA GLY A 30 5.00 10.80 -7.02
C GLY A 30 5.32 9.65 -6.08
N PHE A 31 5.91 9.97 -4.94
CA PHE A 31 6.23 8.98 -3.91
C PHE A 31 6.19 9.58 -2.51
N SER A 32 6.06 8.72 -1.50
CA SER A 32 6.14 9.09 -0.10
C SER A 32 7.22 8.32 0.63
N LEU A 33 7.83 8.96 1.62
CA LEU A 33 8.77 8.33 2.55
C LEU A 33 8.15 8.32 3.94
N PHE A 34 8.18 7.14 4.57
CA PHE A 34 7.73 6.94 5.95
C PHE A 34 8.87 6.36 6.76
N THR A 35 9.27 7.07 7.79
CA THR A 35 10.36 6.63 8.68
C THR A 35 9.78 6.22 10.02
N TYR A 36 10.05 4.98 10.41
CA TYR A 36 9.60 4.40 11.67
C TYR A 36 10.79 4.16 12.58
N THR A 37 10.60 4.37 13.87
CA THR A 37 11.47 3.72 14.86
C THR A 37 11.05 2.25 14.97
N ASN A 38 12.00 1.35 15.26
CA ASN A 38 11.73 -0.08 15.33
C ASN A 38 10.61 -0.49 16.29
N THR A 39 10.35 0.32 17.32
CA THR A 39 9.34 0.02 18.36
C THR A 39 7.99 0.65 18.10
N GLN A 40 7.86 1.57 17.13
CA GLN A 40 6.62 2.32 16.90
C GLN A 40 5.86 1.80 15.67
N THR A 41 4.53 1.81 15.80
CA THR A 41 3.59 1.51 14.71
C THR A 41 3.26 2.74 13.88
N LYS A 42 3.47 3.94 14.42
CA LYS A 42 3.28 5.20 13.71
C LYS A 42 4.63 5.71 13.18
N PRO A 43 4.66 6.27 11.96
CA PRO A 43 5.87 6.91 11.45
C PRO A 43 6.17 8.15 12.30
N PHE A 44 7.45 8.41 12.55
CA PHE A 44 7.88 9.68 13.16
C PHE A 44 8.19 10.75 12.10
N SER A 45 8.41 10.35 10.85
CA SER A 45 8.50 11.24 9.68
C SER A 45 7.66 10.70 8.53
N GLU A 46 6.93 11.59 7.86
CA GLU A 46 6.14 11.32 6.66
C GLU A 46 6.33 12.48 5.68
N GLU A 47 6.83 12.18 4.49
CA GLU A 47 7.09 13.18 3.44
C GLU A 47 6.48 12.71 2.12
N PHE A 48 5.80 13.60 1.39
CA PHE A 48 5.28 13.34 0.04
C PHE A 48 5.96 14.23 -0.99
N PHE A 49 6.38 13.62 -2.09
CA PHE A 49 7.08 14.25 -3.20
C PHE A 49 6.28 14.06 -4.49
N PRO A 50 5.57 15.10 -4.97
CA PRO A 50 4.82 15.03 -6.22
C PRO A 50 5.76 15.01 -7.42
N VAL A 51 5.44 14.19 -8.41
CA VAL A 51 6.19 14.09 -9.67
C VAL A 51 5.20 14.15 -10.82
N ALA A 52 5.15 15.30 -11.49
CA ALA A 52 4.25 15.52 -12.63
C ALA A 52 4.70 14.77 -13.89
N ASP A 53 6.02 14.63 -14.08
CA ASP A 53 6.63 13.95 -15.20
C ASP A 53 7.30 12.65 -14.72
N GLN A 54 6.66 11.52 -15.00
CA GLN A 54 7.09 10.21 -14.48
C GLN A 54 8.49 9.80 -14.96
N THR A 55 8.99 10.35 -16.06
CA THR A 55 10.37 10.07 -16.52
C THR A 55 11.42 10.68 -15.58
N GLN A 56 11.03 11.62 -14.71
CA GLN A 56 11.91 12.25 -13.73
C GLN A 56 11.90 11.52 -12.38
N LEU A 57 10.95 10.61 -12.17
CA LEU A 57 10.76 9.91 -10.90
C LEU A 57 12.05 9.23 -10.42
N PRO A 58 12.80 8.45 -11.23
CA PRO A 58 14.02 7.77 -10.78
C PRO A 58 15.07 8.75 -10.24
N ALA A 59 15.39 9.80 -11.00
CA ALA A 59 16.41 10.79 -10.64
C ALA A 59 16.03 11.59 -9.39
N GLN A 60 14.74 11.96 -9.25
CA GLN A 60 14.27 12.64 -8.05
C GLN A 60 14.33 11.75 -6.81
N LEU A 61 14.00 10.46 -6.98
CA LEU A 61 14.02 9.48 -5.90
C LEU A 61 15.45 9.26 -5.40
N GLU A 62 16.43 9.06 -6.28
CA GLU A 62 17.85 8.98 -5.91
C GLU A 62 18.32 10.24 -5.17
N ALA A 63 17.98 11.43 -5.69
CA ALA A 63 18.40 12.69 -5.10
C ALA A 63 17.81 12.91 -3.69
N ILE A 64 16.57 12.46 -3.47
CA ILE A 64 15.90 12.57 -2.17
C ILE A 64 16.45 11.54 -1.18
N LEU A 65 16.61 10.28 -1.60
CA LEU A 65 17.17 9.23 -0.74
C LEU A 65 18.64 9.48 -0.37
N SER A 66 19.36 10.25 -1.18
CA SER A 66 20.74 10.67 -0.91
C SER A 66 20.86 11.88 0.03
N ARG A 67 19.74 12.43 0.54
CA ARG A 67 19.79 13.59 1.45
C ARG A 67 20.34 13.21 2.82
N PRO A 68 21.12 14.09 3.47
CA PRO A 68 21.75 13.79 4.77
C PRO A 68 20.78 13.25 5.82
N HIS A 69 19.63 13.89 6.02
CA HIS A 69 18.64 13.46 7.03
C HIS A 69 18.02 12.08 6.76
N ILE A 70 18.11 11.55 5.54
CA ILE A 70 17.72 10.18 5.20
C ILE A 70 18.91 9.25 5.42
N THR A 71 20.08 9.58 4.88
CA THR A 71 21.28 8.74 4.94
C THR A 71 21.94 8.67 6.31
N GLU A 72 21.68 9.63 7.21
CA GLU A 72 22.18 9.66 8.59
C GLU A 72 21.50 8.60 9.47
N HIS A 73 20.36 8.07 9.05
CA HIS A 73 19.67 6.98 9.73
C HIS A 73 20.20 5.62 9.32
N ILE A 74 20.33 4.72 10.31
CA ILE A 74 20.63 3.31 10.06
C ILE A 74 19.30 2.58 9.91
N TYR A 75 19.00 2.15 8.69
CA TYR A 75 17.80 1.38 8.37
C TYR A 75 18.08 -0.12 8.49
N GLU A 76 17.39 -0.79 9.41
CA GLU A 76 17.39 -2.26 9.49
C GLU A 76 16.52 -2.88 8.40
N LYS A 77 15.48 -2.17 7.96
CA LYS A 77 14.59 -2.60 6.89
C LYS A 77 14.27 -1.41 5.98
N VAL A 78 14.39 -1.62 4.67
CA VAL A 78 13.87 -0.73 3.65
C VAL A 78 12.85 -1.49 2.83
N GLU A 79 11.61 -1.02 2.83
CA GLU A 79 10.49 -1.64 2.13
C GLU A 79 9.93 -0.66 1.10
N VAL A 80 9.70 -1.14 -0.11
CA VAL A 80 9.12 -0.38 -1.20
C VAL A 80 7.75 -0.96 -1.50
N LEU A 81 6.73 -0.12 -1.37
CA LEU A 81 5.34 -0.46 -1.68
C LEU A 81 4.92 0.22 -2.97
N ALA A 82 4.67 -0.56 -4.01
CA ALA A 82 4.01 -0.08 -5.22
C ALA A 82 2.53 0.18 -4.91
N CYS A 83 2.13 1.44 -4.97
CA CYS A 83 0.76 1.92 -4.80
C CYS A 83 0.15 2.26 -6.18
N THR A 84 0.34 1.34 -7.11
CA THR A 84 -0.07 1.42 -8.52
C THR A 84 -1.16 0.41 -8.81
N PRO A 85 -1.91 0.56 -9.91
CA PRO A 85 -2.96 -0.40 -10.28
C PRO A 85 -2.44 -1.84 -10.33
N THR A 86 -3.22 -2.76 -9.78
CA THR A 86 -2.86 -4.16 -9.58
C THR A 86 -3.93 -5.13 -10.07
N THR A 87 -3.55 -6.32 -10.50
CA THR A 87 -4.49 -7.38 -10.89
C THR A 87 -4.07 -8.73 -10.32
N HIS A 88 -5.05 -9.58 -10.04
CA HIS A 88 -4.83 -10.86 -9.35
C HIS A 88 -5.22 -12.02 -10.26
N ILE A 89 -4.38 -13.05 -10.30
CA ILE A 89 -4.58 -14.28 -11.06
C ILE A 89 -4.50 -15.47 -10.09
N PRO A 90 -5.43 -16.44 -10.15
CA PRO A 90 -5.29 -17.68 -9.39
C PRO A 90 -3.93 -18.34 -9.64
N LEU A 91 -3.27 -18.82 -8.58
CA LEU A 91 -1.89 -19.31 -8.64
C LEU A 91 -1.72 -20.44 -9.68
N ASP A 92 -2.69 -21.35 -9.78
CA ASP A 92 -2.67 -22.49 -10.70
C ASP A 92 -2.78 -22.07 -12.18
N GLU A 93 -3.43 -20.93 -12.44
CA GLU A 93 -3.64 -20.35 -13.77
C GLU A 93 -2.48 -19.43 -14.19
N PHE A 94 -1.61 -19.03 -13.26
CA PHE A 94 -0.54 -18.10 -13.56
C PHE A 94 0.56 -18.75 -14.42
N ARG A 95 0.92 -18.06 -15.51
CA ARG A 95 2.09 -18.35 -16.36
C ARG A 95 2.92 -17.09 -16.48
N ARG A 96 4.22 -17.17 -16.13
CA ARG A 96 5.10 -16.00 -16.08
C ARG A 96 5.21 -15.30 -17.44
N GLU A 97 5.17 -16.08 -18.51
CA GLU A 97 5.28 -15.63 -19.89
C GLU A 97 4.07 -14.77 -20.31
N GLU A 98 2.93 -14.91 -19.63
CA GLU A 98 1.67 -14.22 -19.93
C GLU A 98 1.41 -13.00 -19.05
N MET A 99 2.29 -12.73 -18.08
CA MET A 99 2.16 -11.62 -17.12
C MET A 99 1.91 -10.28 -17.79
N VAL A 100 2.71 -9.90 -18.79
CA VAL A 100 2.61 -8.58 -19.42
C VAL A 100 1.35 -8.47 -20.31
N PRO A 101 1.03 -9.45 -21.18
CA PRO A 101 -0.27 -9.48 -21.86
C PRO A 101 -1.47 -9.37 -20.92
N LEU A 102 -1.49 -10.12 -19.81
CA LEU A 102 -2.57 -10.09 -18.83
C LEU A 102 -2.68 -8.72 -18.16
N TYR A 103 -1.55 -8.14 -17.74
CA TYR A 103 -1.54 -6.81 -17.14
C TYR A 103 -2.07 -5.74 -18.11
N ARG A 104 -1.63 -5.76 -19.38
CA ARG A 104 -2.12 -4.84 -20.41
C ARG A 104 -3.59 -5.05 -20.78
N LEU A 105 -4.11 -6.27 -20.68
CA LEU A 105 -5.53 -6.54 -20.90
C LEU A 105 -6.37 -5.83 -19.82
N THR A 106 -5.93 -5.88 -18.56
CA THR A 106 -6.61 -5.23 -17.44
C THR A 106 -6.42 -3.71 -17.45
N PHE A 107 -5.21 -3.24 -17.78
CA PHE A 107 -4.81 -1.83 -17.74
C PHE A 107 -4.41 -1.32 -19.12
N SER A 108 -5.34 -1.39 -20.08
CA SER A 108 -5.08 -1.09 -21.50
C SER A 108 -4.58 0.32 -21.79
N ASN A 109 -4.79 1.25 -20.86
CA ASN A 109 -4.38 2.65 -21.00
C ASN A 109 -2.98 2.92 -20.43
N MET A 110 -2.31 1.91 -19.86
CA MET A 110 -0.95 2.03 -19.36
C MET A 110 0.04 1.51 -20.40
N GLU A 111 0.86 2.41 -20.92
CA GLU A 111 2.08 2.02 -21.62
C GLU A 111 3.05 1.45 -20.58
N CYS A 112 3.32 0.15 -20.66
CA CYS A 112 4.24 -0.54 -19.76
C CYS A 112 5.17 -1.44 -20.57
N ALA A 113 6.47 -1.33 -20.28
CA ALA A 113 7.46 -2.27 -20.77
C ALA A 113 7.37 -3.57 -19.95
N SER A 114 7.99 -4.64 -20.44
CA SER A 114 7.86 -5.95 -19.78
C SER A 114 8.58 -5.97 -18.43
N GLU A 115 9.66 -5.22 -18.33
CA GLU A 115 10.49 -5.02 -17.15
C GLU A 115 9.83 -4.20 -16.04
N ASP A 116 8.75 -3.49 -16.35
CA ASP A 116 8.01 -2.66 -15.40
C ASP A 116 6.92 -3.44 -14.65
N VAL A 117 6.43 -4.53 -15.24
CA VAL A 117 5.41 -5.37 -14.60
C VAL A 117 6.11 -6.39 -13.69
N GLN A 118 5.78 -6.31 -12.41
CA GLN A 118 6.24 -7.24 -11.39
C GLN A 118 5.13 -8.21 -11.00
N TYR A 119 5.52 -9.30 -10.35
CA TYR A 119 4.57 -10.20 -9.74
C TYR A 119 4.99 -10.59 -8.32
N GLU A 120 4.00 -10.86 -7.48
CA GLU A 120 4.18 -11.36 -6.13
C GLU A 120 3.21 -12.53 -5.89
N ILE A 121 3.69 -13.61 -5.27
CA ILE A 121 2.85 -14.76 -4.92
C ILE A 121 2.30 -14.54 -3.52
N LEU A 122 0.98 -14.36 -3.42
CA LEU A 122 0.26 -14.25 -2.15
C LEU A 122 -0.18 -15.65 -1.70
N LYS A 123 0.72 -16.33 -0.99
CA LYS A 123 0.58 -17.75 -0.64
C LYS A 123 -0.64 -18.03 0.23
N SER A 124 -1.02 -17.13 1.14
CA SER A 124 -2.18 -17.37 2.00
C SER A 124 -3.51 -17.29 1.24
N LEU A 125 -3.48 -16.74 0.02
CA LEU A 125 -4.64 -16.50 -0.82
C LEU A 125 -4.65 -17.35 -2.09
N GLU A 126 -3.57 -18.10 -2.34
CA GLU A 126 -3.38 -18.90 -3.56
C GLU A 126 -3.58 -18.08 -4.85
N VAL A 127 -3.09 -16.84 -4.85
CA VAL A 127 -3.11 -15.94 -6.01
C VAL A 127 -1.73 -15.34 -6.28
N VAL A 128 -1.54 -14.90 -7.53
CA VAL A 128 -0.43 -14.06 -7.96
C VAL A 128 -0.97 -12.66 -8.20
N GLU A 129 -0.35 -11.68 -7.57
CA GLU A 129 -0.60 -10.27 -7.81
C GLU A 129 0.38 -9.76 -8.86
N LEU A 130 -0.13 -9.08 -9.89
CA LEU A 130 0.66 -8.34 -10.89
C LEU A 130 0.50 -6.85 -10.67
N TYR A 131 1.62 -6.15 -10.56
CA TYR A 131 1.63 -4.71 -10.29
C TYR A 131 2.69 -4.00 -11.12
N TYR A 132 2.51 -2.70 -11.30
CA TYR A 132 3.43 -1.87 -12.06
C TYR A 132 4.45 -1.20 -11.16
N LEU A 133 5.73 -1.39 -11.43
CA LEU A 133 6.81 -0.65 -10.78
C LEU A 133 7.95 -0.48 -11.78
N PRO A 134 8.18 0.74 -12.32
CA PRO A 134 9.14 0.95 -13.38
C PRO A 134 10.52 0.40 -13.03
N ALA A 135 11.17 -0.27 -13.98
CA ALA A 135 12.50 -0.86 -13.75
C ALA A 135 13.52 0.21 -13.32
N GLU A 136 13.45 1.41 -13.90
CA GLU A 136 14.32 2.54 -13.54
C GLU A 136 14.11 3.00 -12.09
N VAL A 137 12.86 3.00 -11.60
CA VAL A 137 12.55 3.35 -10.21
C VAL A 137 13.11 2.30 -9.25
N ARG A 138 12.99 1.01 -9.58
CA ARG A 138 13.59 -0.07 -8.79
C ARG A 138 15.10 0.06 -8.75
N ASN A 139 15.73 0.28 -9.90
CA ASN A 139 17.18 0.45 -10.02
C ASN A 139 17.68 1.64 -9.20
N ALA A 140 16.97 2.77 -9.26
CA ALA A 140 17.26 3.97 -8.46
C ALA A 140 17.23 3.68 -6.95
N ILE A 141 16.20 2.98 -6.47
CA ILE A 141 16.11 2.61 -5.06
C ILE A 141 17.20 1.61 -4.68
N SER A 142 17.41 0.57 -5.49
CA SER A 142 18.44 -0.45 -5.25
C SER A 142 19.87 0.11 -5.32
N HIS A 143 20.09 1.21 -6.03
CA HIS A 143 21.37 1.90 -6.03
C HIS A 143 21.71 2.48 -4.66
N VAL A 144 20.71 3.00 -3.94
CA VAL A 144 20.89 3.57 -2.59
C VAL A 144 20.73 2.51 -1.50
N TYR A 145 19.79 1.58 -1.68
CA TYR A 145 19.46 0.51 -0.74
C TYR A 145 19.43 -0.84 -1.46
N PRO A 146 20.58 -1.51 -1.62
CA PRO A 146 20.67 -2.79 -2.33
C PRO A 146 19.80 -3.91 -1.75
N GLU A 147 19.54 -3.87 -0.45
CA GLU A 147 18.73 -4.85 0.29
C GLU A 147 17.24 -4.45 0.40
N ALA A 148 16.78 -3.47 -0.39
CA ALA A 148 15.38 -3.05 -0.37
C ALA A 148 14.45 -4.18 -0.84
N GLU A 149 13.37 -4.40 -0.08
CA GLU A 149 12.32 -5.36 -0.44
C GLU A 149 11.21 -4.65 -1.21
N PHE A 150 10.75 -5.23 -2.32
CA PHE A 150 9.74 -4.63 -3.20
C PHE A 150 8.45 -5.46 -3.18
N HIS A 151 7.34 -4.80 -2.88
CA HIS A 151 6.03 -5.43 -2.76
C HIS A 151 4.94 -4.54 -3.37
N ALA A 152 3.82 -5.13 -3.73
CA ALA A 152 2.60 -4.37 -3.96
C ALA A 152 1.92 -4.02 -2.63
N MET A 153 1.42 -2.79 -2.51
CA MET A 153 0.73 -2.36 -1.29
C MET A 153 -0.53 -3.20 -1.04
N HIS A 154 -1.29 -3.52 -2.09
CA HIS A 154 -2.55 -4.23 -1.97
C HIS A 154 -2.35 -5.68 -1.53
N GLY A 155 -1.37 -6.41 -2.09
CA GLY A 155 -1.02 -7.75 -1.64
C GLY A 155 -0.62 -7.83 -0.18
N GLN A 156 0.20 -6.89 0.30
CA GLN A 156 0.58 -6.84 1.72
C GLN A 156 -0.64 -6.65 2.64
N ILE A 157 -1.60 -5.83 2.22
CA ILE A 157 -2.85 -5.64 2.95
C ILE A 157 -3.69 -6.92 2.92
N LEU A 158 -3.82 -7.55 1.76
CA LEU A 158 -4.60 -8.78 1.59
C LEU A 158 -4.03 -9.94 2.42
N GLU A 159 -2.72 -10.16 2.41
CA GLU A 159 -2.02 -11.17 3.23
C GLU A 159 -2.25 -10.94 4.73
N ARG A 160 -2.23 -9.68 5.17
CA ARG A 160 -2.55 -9.35 6.56
C ARG A 160 -4.02 -9.64 6.90
N LEU A 161 -4.93 -9.35 5.98
CA LEU A 161 -6.37 -9.54 6.17
C LEU A 161 -6.79 -11.02 6.10
N SER A 162 -6.12 -11.84 5.28
CA SER A 162 -6.40 -13.28 5.15
C SER A 162 -6.17 -14.01 6.47
N GLY A 163 -5.17 -13.59 7.25
CA GLY A 163 -4.89 -14.13 8.58
C GLY A 163 -5.82 -13.60 9.69
N LYS A 164 -6.65 -12.59 9.41
CA LYS A 164 -7.51 -11.97 10.42
C LYS A 164 -8.76 -12.81 10.63
N LYS A 165 -8.90 -13.39 11.82
CA LYS A 165 -10.15 -14.02 12.26
C LYS A 165 -11.07 -12.94 12.83
N THR A 166 -12.31 -12.90 12.35
CA THR A 166 -13.34 -12.08 12.97
C THR A 166 -13.86 -12.78 14.23
N GLU A 167 -13.90 -12.05 15.35
CA GLU A 167 -14.41 -12.58 16.63
C GLU A 167 -15.96 -12.65 16.67
N ARG A 168 -16.63 -12.13 15.65
CA ARG A 168 -18.09 -12.13 15.51
C ARG A 168 -18.55 -13.33 14.72
N GLU A 169 -19.38 -14.17 15.34
CA GLU A 169 -19.95 -15.37 14.70
C GLU A 169 -20.89 -15.03 13.52
N GLU A 170 -21.44 -13.82 13.49
CA GLU A 170 -22.32 -13.34 12.42
C GLU A 170 -21.58 -12.92 11.16
N VAL A 171 -20.25 -12.78 11.22
CA VAL A 171 -19.42 -12.34 10.08
C VAL A 171 -18.80 -13.55 9.38
N ASP A 172 -19.04 -13.67 8.08
CA ASP A 172 -18.48 -14.74 7.24
C ASP A 172 -17.53 -14.25 6.14
N GLY A 173 -17.43 -12.93 5.92
CA GLY A 173 -16.53 -12.36 4.92
C GLY A 173 -16.00 -10.99 5.31
N ILE A 174 -14.91 -10.59 4.65
CA ILE A 174 -14.30 -9.27 4.78
C ILE A 174 -14.33 -8.58 3.43
N CYS A 175 -15.04 -7.46 3.34
CA CYS A 175 -14.85 -6.49 2.27
C CYS A 175 -13.80 -5.48 2.74
N HIS A 176 -12.76 -5.23 1.96
CA HIS A 176 -11.80 -4.18 2.24
C HIS A 176 -11.86 -3.14 1.14
N VAL A 177 -11.96 -1.88 1.57
CA VAL A 177 -12.05 -0.71 0.71
C VAL A 177 -10.91 0.23 1.07
N GLN A 178 -10.07 0.54 0.10
CA GLN A 178 -9.01 1.51 0.25
C GLN A 178 -9.15 2.62 -0.78
N VAL A 179 -9.13 3.86 -0.28
CA VAL A 179 -9.15 5.06 -1.11
C VAL A 179 -7.81 5.75 -0.96
N VAL A 180 -7.13 5.97 -2.09
CA VAL A 180 -5.90 6.74 -2.17
C VAL A 180 -6.02 7.69 -3.35
N ARG A 181 -6.12 9.00 -3.05
CA ARG A 181 -6.36 10.04 -4.07
C ARG A 181 -7.59 9.70 -4.91
N ASP A 182 -7.45 9.61 -6.23
CA ASP A 182 -8.53 9.29 -7.17
C ASP A 182 -8.76 7.79 -7.35
N ASN A 183 -7.96 6.94 -6.70
CA ASN A 183 -8.04 5.49 -6.84
C ASN A 183 -8.84 4.88 -5.68
N LEU A 184 -9.66 3.90 -6.03
CA LEU A 184 -10.43 3.07 -5.14
C LEU A 184 -10.04 1.61 -5.41
N TYR A 185 -9.55 0.95 -4.38
CA TYR A 185 -9.33 -0.49 -4.39
C TYR A 185 -10.43 -1.17 -3.56
N VAL A 186 -11.08 -2.18 -4.14
CA VAL A 186 -12.11 -2.99 -3.48
C VAL A 186 -11.71 -4.46 -3.54
N SER A 187 -11.67 -5.12 -2.39
CA SER A 187 -11.44 -6.55 -2.30
C SER A 187 -12.43 -7.25 -1.39
N VAL A 188 -12.73 -8.51 -1.68
CA VAL A 188 -13.62 -9.37 -0.89
C VAL A 188 -12.91 -10.69 -0.59
N LEU A 189 -12.72 -10.96 0.69
CA LEU A 189 -12.21 -12.22 1.22
C LEU A 189 -13.36 -13.00 1.85
N GLU A 190 -13.43 -14.28 1.52
CA GLU A 190 -14.35 -15.26 2.10
C GLU A 190 -13.55 -16.39 2.76
N PRO A 191 -14.18 -17.32 3.49
CA PRO A 191 -13.46 -18.39 4.18
C PRO A 191 -12.67 -19.30 3.24
N GLN A 192 -13.04 -19.31 1.95
CA GLN A 192 -12.36 -20.08 0.90
C GLN A 192 -11.18 -19.32 0.25
N GLY A 193 -10.96 -18.04 0.59
CA GLY A 193 -9.86 -17.23 0.05
C GLY A 193 -10.32 -15.92 -0.59
N LEU A 194 -9.46 -15.35 -1.44
CA LEU A 194 -9.75 -14.12 -2.17
C LEU A 194 -10.83 -14.39 -3.24
N ARG A 195 -12.00 -13.76 -3.11
CA ARG A 195 -13.08 -13.86 -4.10
C ARG A 195 -13.02 -12.74 -5.13
N PHE A 196 -12.53 -11.57 -4.73
CA PHE A 196 -12.51 -10.38 -5.58
C PHE A 196 -11.43 -9.39 -5.14
N ALA A 197 -10.79 -8.74 -6.12
CA ALA A 197 -9.86 -7.63 -5.91
C ALA A 197 -9.78 -6.79 -7.20
N CYS A 198 -10.15 -5.52 -7.15
CA CYS A 198 -10.12 -4.63 -8.31
C CYS A 198 -9.80 -3.19 -7.93
N ASP A 199 -9.05 -2.53 -8.81
CA ASP A 199 -8.82 -1.10 -8.82
C ASP A 199 -9.83 -0.36 -9.71
N TYR A 200 -10.28 0.79 -9.23
CA TYR A 200 -11.16 1.71 -9.94
C TYR A 200 -10.60 3.12 -9.86
N ARG A 201 -10.67 3.84 -10.97
CA ARG A 201 -10.53 5.30 -10.94
C ARG A 201 -11.87 5.91 -10.51
N ALA A 202 -11.92 6.43 -9.28
CA ALA A 202 -13.11 6.97 -8.64
C ALA A 202 -12.76 8.24 -7.83
N ALA A 203 -12.74 9.38 -8.52
CA ALA A 203 -12.36 10.67 -7.93
C ALA A 203 -13.40 11.27 -6.94
N THR A 204 -14.64 10.80 -6.98
CA THR A 204 -15.73 11.33 -6.13
C THR A 204 -16.31 10.23 -5.26
N ASP A 205 -16.81 10.61 -4.07
CA ASP A 205 -17.47 9.67 -3.15
C ASP A 205 -18.69 9.00 -3.78
N ASN A 206 -19.42 9.68 -4.68
CA ASN A 206 -20.53 9.07 -5.40
C ASN A 206 -20.05 7.93 -6.33
N ASN A 207 -18.95 8.13 -7.05
CA ASN A 207 -18.38 7.08 -7.91
C ASN A 207 -17.84 5.93 -7.04
N ARG A 208 -17.17 6.25 -5.93
CA ARG A 208 -16.64 5.24 -5.01
C ARG A 208 -17.76 4.39 -4.43
N PHE A 209 -18.81 5.04 -3.93
CA PHE A 209 -20.02 4.39 -3.43
C PHE A 209 -20.65 3.46 -4.47
N TYR A 210 -20.77 3.94 -5.71
CA TYR A 210 -21.28 3.15 -6.83
C TYR A 210 -20.45 1.88 -7.05
N TYR A 211 -19.12 1.99 -7.20
CA TYR A 211 -18.28 0.83 -7.49
C TYR A 211 -18.23 -0.18 -6.34
N ILE A 212 -18.21 0.28 -5.08
CA ILE A 212 -18.24 -0.61 -3.90
C ILE A 212 -19.54 -1.43 -3.91
N LEU A 213 -20.70 -0.78 -4.02
CA LEU A 213 -21.98 -1.49 -4.02
C LEU A 213 -22.16 -2.33 -5.29
N TYR A 214 -21.64 -1.89 -6.43
CA TYR A 214 -21.66 -2.66 -7.67
C TYR A 214 -20.88 -3.96 -7.54
N ALA A 215 -19.66 -3.92 -6.99
CA ALA A 215 -18.83 -5.11 -6.76
C ALA A 215 -19.54 -6.09 -5.82
N LEU A 216 -20.01 -5.61 -4.66
CA LEU A 216 -20.71 -6.45 -3.67
C LEU A 216 -22.02 -7.05 -4.23
N LYS A 217 -22.76 -6.28 -5.03
CA LYS A 217 -23.98 -6.78 -5.69
C LYS A 217 -23.66 -7.84 -6.74
N THR A 218 -22.63 -7.61 -7.57
CA THR A 218 -22.20 -8.56 -8.61
C THR A 218 -21.74 -9.88 -8.01
N LEU A 219 -21.14 -9.83 -6.82
CA LEU A 219 -20.71 -11.00 -6.07
C LEU A 219 -21.83 -11.66 -5.27
N GLU A 220 -23.05 -11.08 -5.26
CA GLU A 220 -24.18 -11.53 -4.45
C GLU A 220 -23.81 -11.65 -2.95
N THR A 221 -22.98 -10.73 -2.46
CA THR A 221 -22.47 -10.74 -1.09
C THR A 221 -23.60 -10.49 -0.06
N ASP A 222 -23.61 -11.27 1.04
CA ASP A 222 -24.52 -11.00 2.16
C ASP A 222 -24.01 -9.81 2.99
N LEU A 223 -24.59 -8.64 2.73
CA LEU A 223 -24.24 -7.38 3.39
C LEU A 223 -24.55 -7.36 4.89
N LYS A 224 -25.32 -8.34 5.41
CA LYS A 224 -25.58 -8.50 6.85
C LYS A 224 -24.52 -9.34 7.56
N ARG A 225 -23.71 -10.08 6.80
CA ARG A 225 -22.68 -11.00 7.32
C ARG A 225 -21.27 -10.61 6.87
N THR A 226 -21.13 -9.54 6.10
CA THR A 226 -19.84 -9.03 5.64
C THR A 226 -19.35 -7.88 6.52
N LEU A 227 -18.10 -7.97 6.99
CA LEU A 227 -17.39 -6.86 7.62
C LEU A 227 -16.70 -6.01 6.56
N CYS A 228 -17.10 -4.75 6.43
CA CYS A 228 -16.48 -3.80 5.51
C CYS A 228 -15.45 -2.93 6.24
N LEU A 229 -14.17 -3.13 5.93
CA LEU A 229 -13.03 -2.41 6.49
C LEU A 229 -12.62 -1.27 5.56
N LEU A 230 -12.57 -0.05 6.09
CA LEU A 230 -12.36 1.17 5.30
C LEU A 230 -11.01 1.84 5.61
N SER A 231 -10.22 2.16 4.58
CA SER A 231 -8.99 2.95 4.66
C SER A 231 -9.05 4.17 3.74
N GLY A 232 -8.71 5.36 4.25
CA GLY A 232 -8.67 6.59 3.45
C GLY A 232 -10.04 7.09 2.96
N VAL A 233 -11.13 6.54 3.51
CA VAL A 233 -12.52 6.87 3.17
C VAL A 233 -13.00 8.09 3.96
N SER A 234 -13.77 8.98 3.32
CA SER A 234 -14.40 10.12 3.99
C SER A 234 -15.53 9.69 4.92
N ASP A 235 -15.84 10.50 5.94
CA ASP A 235 -16.96 10.23 6.85
C ASP A 235 -18.29 10.15 6.10
N THR A 236 -18.51 11.01 5.11
CA THR A 236 -19.73 11.01 4.28
C THR A 236 -19.88 9.71 3.48
N LEU A 237 -18.81 9.18 2.90
CA LEU A 237 -18.86 7.90 2.20
C LEU A 237 -19.12 6.75 3.17
N LYS A 238 -18.47 6.75 4.35
CA LYS A 238 -18.70 5.77 5.42
C LYS A 238 -20.17 5.75 5.85
N GLU A 239 -20.75 6.91 6.20
CA GLU A 239 -22.15 7.04 6.59
C GLU A 239 -23.12 6.56 5.50
N ASN A 240 -22.77 6.76 4.22
CA ASN A 240 -23.57 6.24 3.12
C ASN A 240 -23.50 4.71 3.02
N LEU A 241 -22.34 4.10 3.24
CA LEU A 241 -22.18 2.64 3.22
C LEU A 241 -22.91 1.96 4.39
N GLU A 242 -22.91 2.56 5.57
CA GLU A 242 -23.61 2.07 6.77
C GLU A 242 -25.13 1.93 6.59
N LYS A 243 -25.72 2.61 5.60
CA LYS A 243 -27.14 2.47 5.25
C LYS A 243 -27.46 1.12 4.59
N TYR A 244 -26.45 0.43 4.05
CA TYR A 244 -26.61 -0.79 3.24
C TYR A 244 -25.82 -1.98 3.78
N ILE A 245 -24.68 -1.74 4.43
CA ILE A 245 -23.79 -2.75 4.98
C ILE A 245 -23.89 -2.71 6.50
N LEU A 246 -24.16 -3.85 7.13
CA LEU A 246 -24.44 -3.90 8.57
C LEU A 246 -23.18 -3.62 9.42
N PHE A 247 -22.02 -4.06 8.96
CA PHE A 247 -20.76 -3.92 9.68
C PHE A 247 -19.78 -3.09 8.84
N VAL A 248 -19.54 -1.85 9.24
CA VAL A 248 -18.60 -0.93 8.59
C VAL A 248 -17.66 -0.36 9.64
N GLU A 249 -16.36 -0.60 9.49
CA GLU A 249 -15.34 -0.25 10.48
C GLU A 249 -14.11 0.37 9.80
N PRO A 250 -13.38 1.28 10.46
CA PRO A 250 -12.08 1.72 9.96
C PRO A 250 -11.10 0.54 9.96
N CYS A 251 -10.32 0.41 8.90
CA CYS A 251 -9.21 -0.52 8.85
C CYS A 251 -8.01 0.10 9.58
N VAL A 252 -7.72 -0.42 10.77
CA VAL A 252 -6.57 -0.04 11.61
C VAL A 252 -5.33 -0.84 11.23
#